data_AF-B4IXW0-F1
#
_entry.id   AF-B4IXW0-F1
#
_cell.length_a   1.000
_cell.length_b   1.000
_cell.length_c   1.000
_cell.angle_alpha   90.00
_cell.angle_beta   90.00
_cell.angle_gamma   90.00
#
_symmetry.space_group_name_H-M   'P 1'
#
loop_
_entity.id
_entity.type
_entity.pdbx_description
1 polymer ?
#
loop_
_entity_poly.entity_id
_entity_poly.type
_entity_poly.pdbx_seq_one_letter_code
_entity_poly.pdbx_strand_id
1 'polypeptide(L)'
;MSREPLMPQKLPVDRVIIAHTATEGCDNLDVCSYWMRSIQSYHMDTLDWSQIGYNFLVGGDGRVYVGRDWDDIGAHTIRYNTGSIGIAFIGSFGKMEPTELQLRACQLLIAEGVHLGKLSEDYKIYGHKQLLATESPGDKLFKIITTWPHFAKQH
;
A
#
# COMPACT_ATOMS: atom_id res chain seq x y z
N MET A 1 -12.44 -7.83 23.49
CA MET A 1 -11.45 -8.86 23.12
C MET A 1 -10.15 -8.15 22.77
N SER A 2 -9.03 -8.53 23.37
CA SER A 2 -7.72 -7.98 23.00
C SER A 2 -7.33 -8.54 21.64
N ARG A 3 -7.06 -7.68 20.66
CA ARG A 3 -6.61 -8.11 19.33
C ARG A 3 -5.20 -8.68 19.42
N GLU A 4 -4.92 -9.73 18.65
CA GLU A 4 -3.60 -10.37 18.66
C GLU A 4 -2.51 -9.41 18.16
N PRO A 5 -1.27 -9.51 18.68
CA PRO A 5 -0.13 -8.77 18.15
C PRO A 5 0.11 -9.07 16.67
N LEU A 6 0.64 -8.10 15.94
CA LEU A 6 1.06 -8.32 14.57
C LEU A 6 2.28 -9.23 14.51
N MET A 7 2.37 -10.05 13.46
CA MET A 7 3.53 -10.90 13.24
C MET A 7 4.68 -10.08 12.64
N PRO A 8 5.90 -10.19 13.18
CA PRO A 8 7.03 -9.45 12.68
C PRO A 8 7.44 -9.92 11.28
N GLN A 9 7.93 -8.98 10.48
CA GLN A 9 8.41 -9.20 9.13
C GLN A 9 9.91 -9.49 9.13
N LYS A 10 10.33 -10.49 8.33
CA LYS A 10 11.75 -10.73 8.06
C LYS A 10 12.25 -9.70 7.05
N LEU A 11 13.18 -8.87 7.47
CA LEU A 11 13.77 -7.79 6.66
C LEU A 11 15.16 -8.18 6.12
N PRO A 12 15.61 -7.56 5.01
CA PRO A 12 14.82 -6.72 4.11
C PRO A 12 13.78 -7.55 3.36
N VAL A 13 12.65 -6.95 2.97
CA VAL A 13 11.71 -7.60 2.05
C VAL A 13 12.03 -7.32 0.59
N ASP A 14 11.60 -8.22 -0.28
CA ASP A 14 11.89 -8.22 -1.71
C ASP A 14 10.74 -7.69 -2.58
N ARG A 15 9.57 -7.39 -1.99
CA ARG A 15 8.37 -6.98 -2.74
C ARG A 15 7.71 -5.73 -2.19
N VAL A 16 7.26 -4.89 -3.11
CA VAL A 16 6.31 -3.80 -2.87
C VAL A 16 5.04 -4.09 -3.66
N ILE A 17 3.88 -4.10 -3.00
CA ILE A 17 2.59 -4.34 -3.64
C ILE A 17 1.76 -3.06 -3.59
N ILE A 18 1.50 -2.50 -4.77
CA ILE A 18 0.72 -1.27 -4.94
C ILE A 18 -0.76 -1.62 -5.08
N ALA A 19 -1.57 -1.03 -4.21
CA ALA A 19 -3.02 -1.16 -4.19
C ALA A 19 -3.71 0.22 -4.25
N HIS A 20 -5.03 0.20 -4.40
CA HIS A 20 -5.87 1.35 -4.06
C HIS A 20 -6.84 0.98 -2.94
N THR A 21 -7.43 1.97 -2.28
CA THR A 21 -8.42 1.74 -1.23
C THR A 21 -9.84 1.58 -1.76
N ALA A 22 -10.08 1.93 -3.04
CA ALA A 22 -11.41 2.00 -3.65
C ALA A 22 -12.40 2.91 -2.90
N THR A 23 -11.88 3.87 -2.13
CA THR A 23 -12.64 4.94 -1.47
C THR A 23 -12.74 6.16 -2.39
N GLU A 24 -13.40 7.22 -1.92
CA GLU A 24 -13.15 8.55 -2.48
C GLU A 24 -11.70 8.99 -2.21
N GLY A 25 -11.25 9.96 -3.00
CA GLY A 25 -9.97 10.62 -2.78
C GLY A 25 -10.01 11.57 -1.59
N CYS A 26 -8.85 12.10 -1.24
CA CYS A 26 -8.68 13.11 -0.21
C CYS A 26 -7.58 14.09 -0.63
N ASP A 27 -7.70 15.36 -0.28
CA ASP A 27 -6.78 16.42 -0.73
C ASP A 27 -6.19 17.26 0.42
N ASN A 28 -6.58 16.96 1.66
CA ASN A 28 -6.08 17.61 2.86
C ASN A 28 -6.00 16.61 4.03
N LEU A 29 -5.28 17.00 5.08
CA LEU A 29 -4.98 16.16 6.23
C LEU A 29 -6.25 15.64 6.92
N ASP A 30 -7.29 16.46 7.05
CA ASP A 30 -8.50 16.09 7.79
C ASP A 30 -9.28 15.00 7.06
N VAL A 31 -9.47 15.16 5.74
CA VAL A 31 -10.18 14.19 4.90
C VAL A 31 -9.36 12.91 4.73
N CYS A 32 -8.05 13.01 4.54
CA CYS A 32 -7.19 11.82 4.45
C CYS A 32 -7.15 11.07 5.78
N SER A 33 -7.07 11.78 6.91
CA SER A 33 -7.14 11.17 8.25
C SER A 33 -8.50 10.53 8.52
N TYR A 34 -9.59 11.10 8.01
CA TYR A 34 -10.91 10.47 8.05
C TYR A 34 -10.89 9.14 7.31
N TRP A 35 -10.39 9.10 6.07
CA TRP A 35 -10.32 7.85 5.31
C TRP A 35 -9.42 6.82 5.97
N MET A 36 -8.28 7.21 6.54
CA MET A 36 -7.41 6.33 7.31
C MET A 36 -8.18 5.63 8.45
N ARG A 37 -8.93 6.39 9.25
CA ARG A 37 -9.72 5.84 10.36
C ARG A 37 -10.86 4.94 9.86
N SER A 38 -11.55 5.34 8.79
CA SER A 38 -12.64 4.57 8.20
C SER A 38 -12.15 3.23 7.63
N ILE A 39 -11.01 3.22 6.93
CA ILE A 39 -10.39 2.00 6.40
C ILE A 39 -9.92 1.10 7.54
N GLN A 40 -9.30 1.68 8.57
CA GLN A 40 -8.89 0.94 9.75
C GLN A 40 -10.09 0.29 10.43
N SER A 41 -11.15 1.05 10.74
CA SER A 41 -12.38 0.54 11.38
C SER A 41 -13.06 -0.51 10.52
N TYR A 42 -13.11 -0.36 9.19
CA TYR A 42 -13.65 -1.41 8.32
C TYR A 42 -12.85 -2.72 8.42
N HIS A 43 -11.52 -2.66 8.28
CA HIS A 43 -10.68 -3.85 8.42
C HIS A 43 -10.80 -4.48 9.82
N MET A 44 -10.89 -3.64 10.84
CA MET A 44 -10.86 -4.06 12.23
C MET A 44 -12.20 -4.58 12.74
N ASP A 45 -13.28 -3.88 12.43
CA ASP A 45 -14.59 -4.10 13.06
C ASP A 45 -15.52 -4.87 12.13
N THR A 46 -15.29 -4.80 10.81
CA THR A 46 -16.10 -5.54 9.81
C THR A 46 -15.41 -6.80 9.32
N LEU A 47 -14.09 -6.75 9.08
CA LEU A 47 -13.32 -7.92 8.61
C LEU A 47 -12.64 -8.71 9.73
N ASP A 48 -12.78 -8.26 10.98
CA ASP A 48 -12.19 -8.89 12.18
C ASP A 48 -10.65 -9.03 12.11
N TRP A 49 -9.97 -8.09 11.47
CA TRP A 49 -8.50 -8.07 11.44
C TRP A 49 -7.93 -7.42 12.70
N SER A 50 -6.70 -7.78 13.06
CA SER A 50 -6.00 -7.17 14.20
C SER A 50 -5.75 -5.66 14.01
N GLN A 51 -5.46 -5.23 12.77
CA GLN A 51 -5.25 -3.84 12.37
C GLN A 51 -5.58 -3.62 10.88
N ILE A 52 -5.50 -2.36 10.43
CA ILE A 52 -5.51 -1.96 9.01
C ILE A 52 -4.58 -2.86 8.18
N GLY A 53 -5.01 -3.33 7.01
CA GLY A 53 -4.27 -4.36 6.27
C GLY A 53 -3.02 -3.88 5.51
N TYR A 54 -2.88 -2.59 5.26
CA TYR A 54 -1.73 -2.04 4.52
C TYR A 54 -0.61 -1.63 5.47
N ASN A 55 0.63 -1.75 4.99
CA ASN A 55 1.81 -1.23 5.71
C ASN A 55 1.80 0.29 5.68
N PHE A 56 1.52 0.87 4.51
CA PHE A 56 1.43 2.31 4.31
C PHE A 56 0.26 2.68 3.40
N LEU A 57 -0.23 3.90 3.57
CA LEU A 57 -1.20 4.51 2.68
C LEU A 57 -0.70 5.87 2.20
N VAL A 58 -1.10 6.27 0.99
CA VAL A 58 -0.68 7.54 0.39
C VAL A 58 -1.91 8.38 0.05
N GLY A 59 -2.06 9.51 0.75
CA GLY A 59 -3.17 10.44 0.57
C GLY A 59 -2.96 11.38 -0.61
N GLY A 60 -4.05 11.86 -1.22
CA GLY A 60 -3.99 12.86 -2.30
C GLY A 60 -3.42 14.21 -1.87
N ASP A 61 -3.28 14.43 -0.56
CA ASP A 61 -2.53 15.52 0.07
C ASP A 61 -0.99 15.36 -0.01
N GLY A 62 -0.50 14.25 -0.58
CA GLY A 62 0.92 13.95 -0.72
C GLY A 62 1.60 13.43 0.54
N ARG A 63 0.83 13.04 1.57
CA ARG A 63 1.37 12.46 2.80
C ARG A 63 1.36 10.94 2.74
N VAL A 64 2.35 10.34 3.40
CA VAL A 64 2.34 8.92 3.75
C VAL A 64 1.73 8.78 5.14
N TYR A 65 0.77 7.87 5.25
CA TYR A 65 0.13 7.48 6.49
C TYR A 65 0.58 6.08 6.87
N VAL A 66 1.03 5.93 8.11
CA VAL A 66 1.53 4.66 8.64
C VAL A 66 0.34 3.77 8.99
N GLY A 67 0.33 2.56 8.42
CA GLY A 67 -0.55 1.47 8.83
C GLY A 67 0.22 0.50 9.73
N ARG A 68 0.55 -0.68 9.20
CA ARG A 68 1.40 -1.67 9.90
C ARG A 68 2.91 -1.37 9.87
N ASP A 69 3.31 -0.27 9.25
CA ASP A 69 4.73 0.16 9.16
C ASP A 69 5.62 -0.88 8.44
N TRP A 70 6.94 -0.75 8.56
CA TRP A 70 7.92 -1.64 7.93
C TRP A 70 8.09 -3.00 8.62
N ASP A 71 7.90 -3.04 9.95
CA ASP A 71 8.36 -4.14 10.78
C ASP A 71 7.35 -5.28 10.93
N ASP A 72 6.10 -5.07 10.51
CA ASP A 72 5.01 -6.03 10.66
C ASP A 72 4.46 -6.52 9.31
N ILE A 73 4.01 -7.77 9.30
CA ILE A 73 3.39 -8.38 8.12
C ILE A 73 2.01 -7.74 7.84
N GLY A 74 1.82 -7.36 6.57
CA GLY A 74 0.56 -6.87 6.01
C GLY A 74 -0.61 -7.88 6.05
N ALA A 75 -1.81 -7.41 5.72
CA ALA A 75 -2.97 -8.23 5.36
C ALA A 75 -3.60 -7.80 4.03
N HIS A 76 -2.83 -7.12 3.17
CA HIS A 76 -3.29 -6.47 1.95
C HIS A 76 -3.41 -7.40 0.74
N THR A 77 -2.65 -8.49 0.69
CA THR A 77 -2.60 -9.41 -0.45
C THR A 77 -2.43 -10.84 0.03
N ILE A 78 -3.56 -11.55 0.11
CA ILE A 78 -3.62 -12.95 0.53
C ILE A 78 -2.55 -13.80 -0.19
N ARG A 79 -1.80 -14.60 0.57
CA ARG A 79 -0.63 -15.42 0.15
C ARG A 79 0.66 -14.66 -0.19
N TYR A 80 0.62 -13.33 -0.30
CA TYR A 80 1.79 -12.52 -0.66
C TYR A 80 2.20 -11.53 0.42
N ASN A 81 1.45 -11.40 1.52
CA ASN A 81 1.75 -10.50 2.64
C ASN A 81 3.18 -10.67 3.20
N THR A 82 3.62 -11.91 3.41
CA THR A 82 4.96 -12.19 3.92
C THR A 82 6.04 -11.86 2.89
N GLY A 83 7.07 -11.13 3.31
CA GLY A 83 8.11 -10.65 2.40
C GLY A 83 7.59 -9.56 1.46
N SER A 84 6.62 -8.76 1.89
CA SER A 84 6.15 -7.62 1.10
C SER A 84 5.71 -6.45 1.97
N ILE A 85 5.84 -5.25 1.41
CA ILE A 85 5.22 -4.02 1.91
C ILE A 85 4.04 -3.66 1.01
N GLY A 86 2.85 -3.60 1.57
CA GLY A 86 1.65 -3.13 0.90
C GLY A 86 1.48 -1.61 1.02
N ILE A 87 1.47 -0.92 -0.12
CA ILE A 87 1.25 0.53 -0.18
C ILE A 87 -0.06 0.79 -0.92
N ALA A 88 -1.06 1.33 -0.22
CA ALA A 88 -2.35 1.66 -0.82
C ALA A 88 -2.51 3.16 -1.08
N PHE A 89 -2.90 3.52 -2.30
CA PHE A 89 -3.26 4.88 -2.63
C PHE A 89 -4.71 5.13 -2.19
N ILE A 90 -4.94 6.17 -1.37
CA ILE A 90 -6.29 6.55 -0.94
C ILE A 90 -7.03 7.12 -2.15
N GLY A 91 -8.08 6.42 -2.59
CA GLY A 91 -8.89 6.75 -3.75
C GLY A 91 -9.23 5.54 -4.62
N SER A 92 -9.85 5.83 -5.78
CA SER A 92 -10.21 4.84 -6.80
C SER A 92 -9.67 5.26 -8.16
N PHE A 93 -8.72 4.47 -8.69
CA PHE A 93 -7.94 4.82 -9.88
C PHE A 93 -8.28 3.96 -11.10
N GLY A 94 -9.53 3.50 -11.21
CA GLY A 94 -10.02 2.82 -12.41
C GLY A 94 -10.12 3.77 -13.61
N LYS A 95 -10.62 4.99 -13.39
CA LYS A 95 -10.79 6.02 -14.43
C LYS A 95 -10.02 7.30 -14.16
N MET A 96 -9.76 7.60 -12.89
CA MET A 96 -9.02 8.79 -12.46
C MET A 96 -7.55 8.44 -12.22
N GLU A 97 -6.67 9.38 -12.51
CA GLU A 97 -5.25 9.25 -12.22
C GLU A 97 -4.97 9.68 -10.77
N PRO A 98 -4.00 9.03 -10.09
CA PRO A 98 -3.49 9.53 -8.82
C PRO A 98 -2.85 10.90 -8.99
N THR A 99 -2.82 11.69 -7.92
CA THR A 99 -2.13 12.99 -7.97
C THR A 99 -0.61 12.78 -8.09
N GLU A 100 0.08 13.76 -8.69
CA GLU A 100 1.55 13.76 -8.72
C GLU A 100 2.16 13.75 -7.31
N LEU A 101 1.48 14.37 -6.35
CA LEU A 101 1.87 14.34 -4.93
C LEU A 101 1.84 12.91 -4.37
N GLN A 102 0.80 12.11 -4.68
CA GLN A 102 0.74 10.70 -4.27
C GLN A 102 1.85 9.88 -4.90
N LEU A 103 2.07 10.03 -6.21
CA LEU A 103 3.09 9.27 -6.92
C LEU A 103 4.48 9.57 -6.32
N ARG A 104 4.80 10.85 -6.12
CA ARG A 104 6.06 11.29 -5.52
C ARG A 104 6.23 10.78 -4.09
N ALA A 105 5.20 10.86 -3.26
CA ALA A 105 5.23 10.39 -1.88
C ALA A 105 5.49 8.88 -1.81
N CYS A 106 4.85 8.09 -2.67
CA CYS A 106 5.08 6.65 -2.78
C CYS A 106 6.53 6.33 -3.20
N GLN A 107 7.06 7.02 -4.21
CA GLN A 107 8.44 6.81 -4.67
C GLN A 107 9.46 7.17 -3.59
N LEU A 108 9.26 8.28 -2.86
CA LEU A 108 10.12 8.68 -1.75
C LEU A 108 10.07 7.66 -0.60
N LEU A 109 8.88 7.14 -0.29
CA LEU A 109 8.72 6.09 0.72
C LEU A 109 9.48 4.82 0.36
N ILE A 110 9.38 4.38 -0.90
CA ILE A 110 10.10 3.20 -1.39
C ILE A 110 11.61 3.42 -1.33
N ALA A 111 12.09 4.60 -1.77
CA ALA A 111 13.51 4.94 -1.69
C ALA A 111 14.02 4.95 -0.24
N GLU A 112 13.23 5.48 0.69
CA GLU A 112 13.56 5.46 2.12
C GLU A 112 13.55 4.03 2.69
N GLY A 113 12.63 3.17 2.26
CA GLY A 113 12.64 1.76 2.63
C GLY A 113 13.93 1.05 2.23
N VAL A 114 14.48 1.35 1.05
CA VAL A 114 15.79 0.82 0.61
C VAL A 114 16.92 1.41 1.47
N HIS A 115 16.92 2.73 1.68
CA HIS A 115 17.94 3.42 2.49
C HIS A 115 18.01 2.89 3.93
N LEU A 116 16.86 2.60 4.55
CA LEU A 116 16.76 2.04 5.90
C LEU A 116 17.04 0.53 5.96
N GLY A 117 17.31 -0.14 4.83
CA GLY A 117 17.48 -1.59 4.78
C GLY A 117 16.20 -2.38 5.07
N LYS A 118 15.03 -1.76 4.93
CA LYS A 118 13.71 -2.40 5.07
C LYS A 118 13.28 -3.09 3.76
N LEU A 119 13.68 -2.52 2.62
CA LEU A 119 13.53 -3.08 1.29
C LEU A 119 14.89 -3.52 0.74
N SER A 120 14.92 -4.63 0.03
CA SER A 120 16.10 -5.07 -0.71
C SER A 120 16.44 -4.07 -1.81
N GLU A 121 17.71 -3.92 -2.16
CA GLU A 121 18.11 -3.08 -3.30
C GLU A 121 17.55 -3.59 -4.63
N ASP A 122 17.29 -4.90 -4.75
CA ASP A 122 16.78 -5.55 -5.96
C ASP A 122 15.27 -5.80 -5.96
N TYR A 123 14.54 -5.18 -5.01
CA TYR A 123 13.10 -5.36 -4.79
C TYR A 123 12.27 -5.30 -6.08
N LYS A 124 11.06 -5.84 -6.04
CA LYS A 124 10.12 -5.85 -7.16
C LYS A 124 8.81 -5.17 -6.80
N ILE A 125 8.31 -4.35 -7.72
CA ILE A 125 7.01 -3.68 -7.61
C ILE A 125 5.97 -4.49 -8.37
N TYR A 126 4.86 -4.78 -7.69
CA TYR A 126 3.69 -5.42 -8.26
C TYR A 126 2.47 -4.52 -8.10
N GLY A 127 1.60 -4.47 -9.09
CA GLY A 127 0.21 -4.07 -8.88
C GLY A 127 -0.58 -5.22 -8.26
N HIS A 128 -1.50 -4.92 -7.35
CA HIS A 128 -2.32 -5.92 -6.67
C HIS A 128 -3.01 -6.92 -7.64
N LYS A 129 -3.49 -6.45 -8.79
CA LYS A 129 -4.10 -7.27 -9.86
C LYS A 129 -3.17 -8.25 -10.55
N GLN A 130 -1.84 -8.12 -10.39
CA GLN A 130 -0.89 -9.12 -10.87
C GLN A 130 -0.88 -10.39 -10.01
N LEU A 131 -1.34 -10.30 -8.75
CA LEU A 131 -1.21 -11.36 -7.76
C LEU A 131 -2.56 -11.99 -7.38
N LEU A 132 -3.64 -11.21 -7.45
CA LEU A 132 -5.00 -11.66 -7.13
C LEU A 132 -5.99 -11.20 -8.21
N ALA A 133 -7.14 -11.88 -8.29
CA ALA A 133 -8.26 -11.47 -9.12
C ALA A 133 -8.98 -10.27 -8.51
N THR A 134 -8.43 -9.07 -8.73
CA THR A 134 -8.94 -7.79 -8.24
C THR A 134 -8.70 -6.70 -9.28
N GLU A 135 -9.50 -5.63 -9.24
CA GLU A 135 -9.25 -4.43 -10.06
C GLU A 135 -8.16 -3.53 -9.48
N SER A 136 -7.83 -3.67 -8.20
CA SER A 136 -6.77 -2.88 -7.53
C SER A 136 -5.42 -3.08 -8.24
N PRO A 137 -4.59 -2.04 -8.45
CA PRO A 137 -4.72 -0.67 -7.98
C PRO A 137 -5.58 0.26 -8.87
N GLY A 138 -6.34 -0.30 -9.81
CA GLY A 138 -7.08 0.44 -10.84
C GLY A 138 -6.22 0.66 -12.09
N ASP A 139 -6.86 0.69 -13.25
CA ASP A 139 -6.15 0.68 -14.55
C ASP A 139 -5.24 1.89 -14.77
N LYS A 140 -5.63 3.08 -14.29
CA LYS A 140 -4.81 4.29 -14.45
C LYS A 140 -3.54 4.22 -13.61
N LEU A 141 -3.65 3.92 -12.33
CA LEU A 141 -2.50 3.76 -11.44
C LEU A 141 -1.65 2.56 -11.87
N PHE A 142 -2.27 1.44 -12.26
CA PHE A 142 -1.55 0.27 -12.76
C PHE A 142 -0.69 0.61 -13.98
N LYS A 143 -1.25 1.33 -14.96
CA LYS A 143 -0.50 1.79 -16.14
C LYS A 143 0.70 2.65 -15.75
N ILE A 144 0.56 3.55 -14.78
CA ILE A 144 1.66 4.41 -14.32
C ILE A 144 2.78 3.57 -13.68
N ILE A 145 2.46 2.69 -12.73
CA ILE A 145 3.49 1.91 -12.03
C ILE A 145 4.23 0.93 -12.95
N THR A 146 3.65 0.55 -14.10
CA THR A 146 4.36 -0.28 -15.09
C THR A 146 5.58 0.42 -15.70
N THR A 147 5.63 1.75 -15.62
CA THR A 147 6.74 2.57 -16.11
C THR A 147 7.83 2.78 -15.06
N TRP A 148 7.58 2.42 -13.80
CA TRP A 148 8.53 2.61 -12.71
C TRP A 148 9.69 1.62 -12.80
N PRO A 149 10.88 1.99 -12.29
CA PRO A 149 11.94 1.02 -12.09
C PRO A 149 11.45 -0.07 -11.13
N HIS A 150 12.06 -1.26 -11.19
CA HIS A 150 11.69 -2.42 -10.36
C HIS A 150 10.30 -3.02 -10.62
N PHE A 151 9.50 -2.49 -11.56
CA PHE A 151 8.23 -3.13 -11.92
C PHE A 151 8.44 -4.57 -12.43
N ALA A 152 7.76 -5.51 -11.80
CA ALA A 152 7.79 -6.91 -12.20
C ALA A 152 6.95 -7.12 -13.46
N LYS A 153 7.62 -7.25 -14.60
CA LYS A 153 6.97 -7.64 -15.85
C LYS A 153 6.48 -9.09 -15.74
N GLN A 154 5.29 -9.37 -16.26
CA GLN A 154 4.83 -10.75 -16.39
C GLN A 154 5.74 -11.50 -17.38
N HIS A 155 6.10 -12.73 -17.04
CA HIS A 155 6.72 -13.69 -17.94
C HIS A 155 5.64 -14.56 -18.59
#